data_AF-A0A8J7XNU7-F1
#
_entry.id   AF-A0A8J7XNU7-F1
#
_cell.length_a   1.000
_cell.length_b   1.000
_cell.length_c   1.000
_cell.angle_alpha   90.00
_cell.angle_beta   90.00
_cell.angle_gamma   90.00
#
_symmetry.space_group_name_H-M   'P 1'
#
loop_
_entity.id
_entity.type
_entity.pdbx_description
1 polymer ?
#
loop_
_entity_poly.entity_id
_entity_poly.type
_entity_poly.pdbx_seq_one_letter_code
_entity_poly.pdbx_strand_id
1 'polypeptide(L)'
;MKPPCELAVKEFLPFLRAAIVKELSEEYHMKQTDIADVLGITQASVSQYLNVERAKDIRFKMEGFDEAVNKIAEVLASQKASKQAVLHSVCKLCAQLRESEAFCNIHQDMLNIETCDICKH
;
A
#
# COMPACT_ATOMS: atom_id res chain seq x y z
N MET A 1 11.31 15.90 12.92
CA MET A 1 10.47 14.88 13.57
C MET A 1 10.17 13.79 12.56
N LYS A 2 10.21 12.50 12.93
CA LYS A 2 9.89 11.38 12.03
C LYS A 2 8.89 10.42 12.70
N PRO A 3 7.60 10.77 12.76
CA PRO A 3 6.59 9.90 13.37
C PRO A 3 6.33 8.64 12.51
N PRO A 4 5.74 7.58 13.09
CA PRO A 4 5.40 6.36 12.35
C PRO A 4 4.53 6.64 11.10
N CYS A 5 3.63 7.63 11.18
CA CYS A 5 2.79 8.01 10.05
C CYS A 5 3.57 8.63 8.88
N GLU A 6 4.76 9.20 9.11
CA GLU A 6 5.62 9.69 8.03
C GLU A 6 6.21 8.53 7.22
N LEU A 7 6.66 7.46 7.88
CA LEU A 7 7.07 6.21 7.24
C LEU A 7 5.91 5.59 6.44
N ALA A 8 4.72 5.54 7.03
CA ALA A 8 3.54 4.98 6.38
C ALA A 8 3.20 5.72 5.07
N VAL A 9 3.21 7.06 5.09
CA VAL A 9 2.86 7.87 3.92
C VAL A 9 3.96 7.88 2.86
N LYS A 10 5.24 7.89 3.27
CA LYS A 10 6.38 7.99 2.34
C LYS A 10 6.82 6.66 1.73
N GLU A 11 6.64 5.55 2.44
CA GLU A 11 7.10 4.23 1.98
C GLU A 11 5.94 3.25 1.79
N PHE A 12 5.12 3.02 2.82
CA PHE A 12 4.08 1.99 2.75
C PHE A 12 2.96 2.31 1.76
N LEU A 13 2.38 3.52 1.77
CA LEU A 13 1.27 3.85 0.86
C LEU A 13 1.72 3.81 -0.62
N PRO A 14 2.90 4.30 -1.00
CA PRO A 14 3.45 4.07 -2.34
C PRO A 14 3.66 2.60 -2.67
N PHE A 15 4.14 1.79 -1.72
CA PHE A 15 4.29 0.34 -1.88
C PHE A 15 2.95 -0.36 -2.16
N LEU A 16 1.95 -0.11 -1.31
CA LEU A 16 0.60 -0.66 -1.45
C LEU A 16 -0.06 -0.25 -2.78
N ARG A 17 0.09 1.03 -3.17
CA ARG A 17 -0.41 1.50 -4.48
C ARG A 17 0.26 0.76 -5.64
N ALA A 18 1.57 0.53 -5.57
CA ALA A 18 2.27 -0.22 -6.60
C ALA A 18 1.75 -1.66 -6.71
N ALA A 19 1.54 -2.32 -5.57
CA ALA A 19 0.98 -3.67 -5.52
C ALA A 19 -0.44 -3.73 -6.14
N ILE A 20 -1.33 -2.80 -5.78
CA ILE A 20 -2.69 -2.73 -6.34
C ILE A 20 -2.65 -2.44 -7.84
N VAL A 21 -1.82 -1.50 -8.29
CA VAL A 21 -1.67 -1.18 -9.73
C VAL A 21 -1.20 -2.39 -10.52
N LYS A 22 -0.23 -3.13 -9.98
CA LYS A 22 0.30 -4.34 -10.60
C LYS A 22 -0.78 -5.42 -10.71
N GLU A 23 -1.51 -5.68 -9.62
CA GLU A 23 -2.62 -6.65 -9.60
C GLU A 23 -3.70 -6.31 -10.63
N LEU A 24 -4.15 -5.05 -10.69
CA LEU A 24 -5.16 -4.59 -11.65
C LEU A 24 -4.68 -4.71 -13.12
N SER A 25 -3.38 -4.54 -13.36
CA SER A 25 -2.80 -4.63 -14.70
C SER A 25 -2.56 -6.07 -15.14
N GLU A 26 -2.03 -6.92 -14.25
CA GLU A 26 -1.59 -8.28 -14.58
C GLU A 26 -2.74 -9.28 -14.52
N GLU A 27 -3.56 -9.26 -13.47
CA GLU A 27 -4.62 -10.24 -13.25
C GLU A 27 -5.96 -9.82 -13.85
N TYR A 28 -6.26 -8.51 -13.82
CA TYR A 28 -7.52 -7.95 -14.36
C TYR A 28 -7.37 -7.32 -15.75
N HIS A 29 -6.14 -7.26 -16.29
CA HIS A 29 -5.84 -6.73 -17.62
C HIS A 29 -6.40 -5.31 -17.89
N MET A 30 -6.53 -4.49 -16.85
CA MET A 30 -7.06 -3.14 -16.97
C MET A 30 -6.08 -2.21 -17.68
N LYS A 31 -6.60 -1.26 -18.47
CA LYS A 31 -5.77 -0.21 -19.07
C LYS A 31 -5.29 0.76 -18.01
N GLN A 32 -4.11 1.36 -18.22
CA GLN A 32 -3.55 2.31 -17.25
C GLN A 32 -4.45 3.54 -17.03
N THR A 33 -5.24 3.95 -18.02
CA THR A 33 -6.24 5.01 -17.89
C THR A 33 -7.37 4.61 -16.94
N ASP A 34 -7.89 3.40 -17.10
CA ASP A 34 -8.99 2.90 -16.27
C ASP A 34 -8.53 2.70 -14.82
N ILE A 35 -7.28 2.21 -14.64
CA ILE A 35 -6.63 2.10 -13.32
C ILE A 35 -6.49 3.49 -12.67
N ALA A 36 -6.06 4.49 -13.45
CA ALA A 36 -5.90 5.86 -12.96
C ALA A 36 -7.25 6.44 -12.47
N ASP A 37 -8.32 6.19 -13.23
CA ASP A 37 -9.67 6.66 -12.91
C ASP A 37 -10.21 6.02 -11.62
N VAL A 38 -10.09 4.69 -11.46
CA VAL A 38 -10.61 3.99 -10.26
C VAL A 38 -9.79 4.31 -8.99
N LEU A 39 -8.48 4.56 -9.14
CA LEU A 39 -7.61 4.94 -8.02
C LEU A 39 -7.59 6.45 -7.73
N GLY A 40 -8.11 7.28 -8.64
CA GLY A 40 -8.08 8.74 -8.52
C GLY A 40 -6.66 9.32 -8.57
N ILE A 41 -5.78 8.74 -9.38
CA ILE A 41 -4.39 9.20 -9.59
C ILE A 41 -4.16 9.49 -11.07
N THR A 42 -2.98 9.99 -11.43
CA THR A 42 -2.65 10.23 -12.85
C THR A 42 -2.24 8.93 -13.55
N GLN A 43 -2.50 8.81 -14.86
CA GLN A 43 -1.97 7.70 -15.65
C GLN A 43 -0.43 7.65 -15.64
N ALA A 44 0.24 8.80 -15.55
CA ALA A 44 1.69 8.87 -15.36
C ALA A 44 2.13 8.21 -14.04
N SER A 45 1.37 8.40 -12.95
CA SER A 45 1.61 7.71 -11.68
C SER A 45 1.43 6.19 -11.82
N VAL A 46 0.40 5.73 -12.55
CA VAL A 46 0.19 4.30 -12.84
C VAL A 46 1.38 3.73 -13.62
N SER A 47 1.81 4.41 -14.69
CA SER A 47 2.98 4.00 -15.47
C SER A 47 4.24 3.93 -14.60
N GLN A 48 4.46 4.90 -13.72
CA GLN A 48 5.56 4.87 -12.76
C GLN A 48 5.45 3.67 -11.82
N TYR A 49 4.27 3.37 -11.28
CA TYR A 49 4.09 2.23 -10.38
C TYR A 49 4.34 0.88 -11.06
N LEU A 50 4.03 0.74 -12.34
CA LEU A 50 4.33 -0.47 -13.13
C LEU A 50 5.82 -0.61 -13.46
N ASN A 51 6.50 0.51 -13.75
CA ASN A 51 7.89 0.50 -14.18
C ASN A 51 8.91 0.42 -13.03
N VAL A 52 8.50 0.75 -11.80
CA VAL A 52 9.41 0.79 -10.65
C VAL A 52 9.29 -0.50 -9.86
N GLU A 53 10.43 -1.09 -9.47
CA GLU A 53 10.49 -2.26 -8.58
C GLU A 53 9.97 -2.03 -7.15
N ARG A 54 9.24 -0.94 -6.89
CA ARG A 54 8.66 -0.63 -5.58
C ARG A 54 7.79 -1.77 -5.09
N ALA A 55 7.07 -2.48 -5.96
CA ALA A 55 6.28 -3.65 -5.59
C ALA A 55 7.12 -4.86 -5.10
N LYS A 56 8.44 -4.84 -5.26
CA LYS A 56 9.36 -5.89 -4.76
C LYS A 56 9.87 -5.61 -3.35
N ASP A 57 9.52 -4.48 -2.74
CA ASP A 57 9.93 -4.15 -1.37
C ASP A 57 9.17 -5.02 -0.36
N ILE A 58 9.73 -6.20 -0.07
CA ILE A 58 9.12 -7.20 0.81
C ILE A 58 9.02 -6.75 2.27
N ARG A 59 9.66 -5.63 2.66
CA ARG A 59 9.73 -5.17 4.05
C ARG A 59 8.36 -4.87 4.66
N PHE A 60 7.35 -4.61 3.84
CA PHE A 60 5.97 -4.35 4.27
C PHE A 60 5.00 -5.50 3.98
N LYS A 61 5.47 -6.65 3.47
CA LYS A 61 4.64 -7.84 3.22
C LYS A 61 4.40 -8.61 4.51
N MET A 62 3.42 -8.15 5.28
CA MET A 62 2.89 -8.89 6.42
C MET A 62 1.96 -10.04 5.98
N GLU A 63 1.67 -10.96 6.89
CA GLU A 63 0.67 -12.00 6.67
C GLU A 63 -0.68 -11.38 6.27
N GLY A 64 -1.32 -11.92 5.22
CA GLY A 64 -2.59 -11.41 4.71
C GLY A 64 -2.47 -10.20 3.77
N PHE A 65 -1.25 -9.70 3.49
CA PHE A 65 -1.05 -8.53 2.64
C PHE A 65 -1.52 -8.78 1.20
N ASP A 66 -1.08 -9.88 0.60
CA ASP A 66 -1.39 -10.21 -0.79
C ASP A 66 -2.91 -10.49 -0.95
N GLU A 67 -3.52 -11.20 -0.02
CA GLU A 67 -4.97 -11.43 0.02
C GLU A 67 -5.76 -10.12 0.09
N ALA A 68 -5.27 -9.15 0.85
CA ALA A 68 -5.91 -7.86 0.98
C ALA A 68 -5.73 -6.99 -0.28
N VAL A 69 -4.57 -7.05 -0.94
CA VAL A 69 -4.35 -6.42 -2.26
C VAL A 69 -5.32 -7.01 -3.28
N ASN A 70 -5.42 -8.34 -3.35
CA ASN A 70 -6.31 -9.03 -4.29
C ASN A 70 -7.76 -8.62 -4.08
N LYS A 71 -8.21 -8.57 -2.81
CA LYS A 71 -9.56 -8.13 -2.47
C LYS A 71 -9.82 -6.66 -2.84
N ILE A 72 -8.83 -5.78 -2.65
CA ILE A 72 -8.96 -4.37 -3.06
C ILE A 72 -9.04 -4.27 -4.59
N ALA A 73 -8.20 -5.02 -5.30
CA ALA A 73 -8.17 -5.05 -6.76
C ALA A 73 -9.48 -5.60 -7.34
N GLU A 74 -10.00 -6.69 -6.79
CA GLU A 74 -11.30 -7.27 -7.18
C GLU A 74 -12.43 -6.24 -7.08
N VAL A 75 -12.49 -5.54 -5.94
CA VAL A 75 -13.48 -4.49 -5.72
C VAL A 75 -13.34 -3.38 -6.76
N LEU A 76 -12.13 -2.88 -6.97
CA LEU A 76 -11.83 -1.82 -7.96
C LEU A 76 -12.17 -2.23 -9.39
N ALA A 77 -11.78 -3.45 -9.80
CA ALA A 77 -12.00 -3.99 -11.13
C ALA A 77 -13.49 -4.20 -11.44
N SER A 78 -14.31 -4.52 -10.42
CA SER A 78 -15.76 -4.67 -10.60
C SER A 78 -16.48 -3.38 -11.05
N GLN A 79 -15.82 -2.22 -10.98
CA GLN A 79 -16.37 -0.87 -11.23
C GLN A 79 -17.64 -0.52 -10.43
N LYS A 80 -18.03 -1.38 -9.48
CA LYS A 80 -19.11 -1.17 -8.50
C LYS A 80 -18.53 -0.77 -7.14
N ALA A 81 -17.23 -0.50 -7.08
CA ALA A 81 -16.52 -0.12 -5.87
C ALA A 81 -17.08 1.18 -5.29
N SER A 82 -17.56 1.12 -4.04
CA SER A 82 -17.66 2.33 -3.24
C SER A 82 -16.25 2.82 -2.91
N LYS A 83 -15.94 4.08 -3.22
CA LYS A 83 -14.69 4.74 -2.79
C LYS A 83 -14.44 4.57 -1.28
N GLN A 84 -15.51 4.56 -0.48
CA GLN A 84 -15.43 4.35 0.96
C GLN A 84 -14.96 2.94 1.31
N ALA A 85 -15.45 1.91 0.61
CA ALA A 85 -15.06 0.52 0.87
C ALA A 85 -13.57 0.29 0.59
N VAL A 86 -13.06 0.84 -0.51
CA VAL A 86 -11.62 0.77 -0.85
C VAL A 86 -10.78 1.50 0.21
N LEU A 87 -11.18 2.72 0.58
CA LEU A 87 -10.51 3.48 1.63
C LEU A 87 -10.51 2.75 2.97
N HIS A 88 -11.61 2.11 3.36
CA HIS A 88 -11.68 1.32 4.58
C HIS A 88 -10.67 0.17 4.56
N SER A 89 -10.55 -0.56 3.45
CA SER A 89 -9.58 -1.66 3.30
C SER A 89 -8.14 -1.15 3.38
N VAL A 90 -7.81 -0.05 2.68
CA VAL A 90 -6.48 0.56 2.72
C VAL A 90 -6.14 1.07 4.12
N CYS A 91 -7.06 1.76 4.78
CA CYS A 91 -6.88 2.27 6.13
C CYS A 91 -6.71 1.14 7.14
N LYS A 92 -7.47 0.05 7.00
CA LYS A 92 -7.35 -1.14 7.85
C LYS A 92 -5.96 -1.76 7.72
N LEU A 93 -5.47 -1.98 6.49
CA LEU A 93 -4.12 -2.48 6.26
C LEU A 93 -3.05 -1.55 6.84
N CYS A 94 -3.21 -0.25 6.66
CA CYS A 94 -2.27 0.73 7.20
C CYS A 94 -2.25 0.72 8.73
N ALA A 95 -3.40 0.50 9.39
CA ALA A 95 -3.45 0.33 10.84
C ALA A 95 -2.72 -0.95 11.26
N GLN A 96 -3.13 -2.10 10.71
CA GLN A 96 -2.53 -3.41 11.03
C GLN A 96 -1.02 -3.45 10.81
N LEU A 97 -0.53 -2.80 9.75
CA LEU A 97 0.90 -2.72 9.50
C LEU A 97 1.62 -1.92 10.58
N ARG A 98 1.08 -0.78 11.01
CA ARG A 98 1.71 0.06 12.04
C ARG A 98 1.83 -0.64 13.40
N GLU A 99 0.95 -1.61 13.64
CA GLU A 99 0.92 -2.46 14.83
C GLU A 99 1.91 -3.64 14.73
N SER A 100 2.49 -3.87 13.54
CA SER A 100 3.43 -4.98 13.30
C SER A 100 4.85 -4.67 13.77
N GLU A 101 5.55 -5.71 14.25
CA GLU A 101 6.96 -5.64 14.59
C GLU A 101 7.83 -5.21 13.40
N ALA A 102 7.51 -5.69 12.19
CA ALA A 102 8.23 -5.33 10.97
C ALA A 102 8.24 -3.82 10.73
N PHE A 103 7.08 -3.15 10.89
CA PHE A 103 6.99 -1.71 10.72
C PHE A 103 7.74 -0.95 11.81
N CYS A 104 7.65 -1.43 13.07
CA CYS A 104 8.40 -0.86 14.18
C CYS A 104 9.92 -0.92 13.94
N ASN A 105 10.43 -2.05 13.45
CA ASN A 105 11.86 -2.23 13.14
C ASN A 105 12.33 -1.23 12.08
N ILE A 106 11.57 -1.04 10.99
CA ILE A 106 11.89 -0.05 9.95
C ILE A 106 11.87 1.37 10.52
N HIS A 107 10.93 1.67 11.42
CA HIS A 107 10.86 2.97 12.08
C HIS A 107 12.03 3.21 13.04
N GLN A 108 12.49 2.19 13.78
CA GLN A 108 13.69 2.24 14.62
C GLN A 108 14.94 2.54 13.80
N ASP A 109 15.13 1.85 12.67
CA ASP A 109 16.24 2.09 11.75
C ASP A 109 16.23 3.53 11.22
N MET A 110 15.04 4.03 10.87
CA MET A 110 14.87 5.41 10.39
C MET A 110 15.24 6.47 11.44
N LEU A 111 15.04 6.16 12.73
CA LEU A 111 15.36 7.01 13.87
C LEU A 111 16.77 6.79 14.43
N ASN A 112 17.42 5.67 14.07
CA ASN A 112 18.70 5.22 14.62
C ASN A 112 18.65 5.09 16.16
N ILE A 113 17.65 4.35 16.66
CA ILE A 113 17.42 4.07 18.09
C ILE A 113 17.31 2.57 18.35
N GLU A 114 17.72 2.11 19.53
CA GLU A 114 17.68 0.69 19.89
C GLU A 114 16.29 0.21 20.38
N THR A 115 15.50 1.10 20.98
CA THR A 115 14.17 0.77 21.54
C THR A 115 13.13 1.79 21.11
N CYS A 116 11.92 1.33 20.79
CA CYS A 116 10.80 2.17 20.39
C CYS A 116 9.59 1.93 21.32
N ASP A 117 9.04 3.00 21.85
CA ASP A 117 7.79 3.02 22.63
C ASP A 117 6.64 3.75 21.92
N ILE A 118 6.88 4.24 20.70
CA ILE A 118 5.93 5.03 19.90
C ILE A 118 4.98 4.13 19.09
N CYS A 119 5.50 3.08 18.45
CA CYS A 119 4.71 2.16 17.61
C CYS A 119 3.92 1.13 18.42
N LYS A 120 3.72 1.34 19.72
CA LYS A 120 3.12 0.35 20.60
C LYS A 120 1.60 0.27 20.38
N HIS A 121 1.20 -0.94 19.97
CA HIS A 121 -0.12 -1.61 20.01
C HIS A 121 -0.99 -1.43 18.77
#